data_AF-J9E494-F1
#
_entry.id   AF-J9E494-F1
#
_cell.length_a   1.000
_cell.length_b   1.000
_cell.length_c   1.000
_cell.angle_alpha   90.00
_cell.angle_beta   90.00
_cell.angle_gamma   90.00
#
_symmetry.space_group_name_H-M   'P 1'
#
loop_
_entity.id
_entity.type
_entity.pdbx_description
1 polymer ?
#
loop_
_entity_poly.entity_id
_entity_poly.type
_entity_poly.pdbx_seq_one_letter_code
_entity_poly.pdbx_strand_id
1 'polypeptide(L)' 'MIRQILLLTTFLIPSIYGAAGGLVGRTQSAGAKGYLMCNGVPESGVLIKLYDDDR' A
#
# COMPACT_ATOMS: atom_id res chain seq x y z
N MET A 1 21.87 -10.99 -34.19
CA MET A 1 21.52 -9.64 -33.70
C MET A 1 20.09 -9.58 -33.15
N ILE A 2 19.06 -9.89 -33.94
CA ILE A 2 17.64 -9.83 -33.51
C ILE A 2 17.35 -10.71 -32.27
N ARG A 3 17.88 -11.94 -32.22
CA ARG A 3 17.71 -12.84 -31.06
C ARG A 3 18.27 -12.29 -29.75
N GLN A 4 19.43 -11.64 -29.82
CA GLN A 4 20.06 -11.03 -28.65
C GLN A 4 19.29 -9.79 -28.19
N ILE A 5 18.81 -8.98 -29.13
CA ILE A 5 17.95 -7.83 -28.84
C ILE A 5 16.66 -8.29 -28.15
N LEU A 6 16.02 -9.35 -28.65
CA LEU A 6 14.80 -9.92 -28.07
C LEU A 6 15.03 -10.41 -26.63
N LEU A 7 16.13 -11.14 -26.38
CA LEU A 7 16.47 -11.61 -25.04
C LEU A 7 16.77 -10.46 -24.08
N LEU A 8 17.45 -9.42 -24.55
CA LEU A 8 17.80 -8.25 -23.76
C LEU A 8 16.57 -7.43 -23.37
N THR A 9 15.64 -7.21 -24.31
CA THR A 9 14.41 -6.46 -24.04
C THR A 9 13.48 -7.23 -23.11
N THR A 10 13.37 -8.55 -23.24
CA THR A 10 12.54 -9.37 -22.33
C THR A 10 12.98 -9.31 -20.88
N PHE A 11 14.27 -9.12 -20.60
CA PHE A 11 14.80 -9.03 -19.23
C PHE A 11 14.83 -7.60 -18.68
N LEU A 12 15.21 -6.63 -19.51
CA LEU A 12 15.36 -5.24 -19.08
C LEU A 12 14.03 -4.53 -18.85
N ILE A 13 13.01 -4.80 -19.69
CA ILE A 13 11.73 -4.11 -19.60
C ILE A 13 11.03 -4.39 -18.25
N PRO A 14 10.79 -5.65 -17.82
CA PRO A 14 10.14 -5.91 -16.53
C PRO A 14 10.92 -5.39 -15.33
N SER A 15 12.26 -5.41 -15.40
CA SER A 15 13.14 -4.92 -14.34
C SER A 15 12.99 -3.40 -14.14
N ILE A 16 12.90 -2.63 -15.22
CA ILE A 16 12.68 -1.18 -15.18
C ILE A 16 11.27 -0.86 -14.68
N TYR A 17 10.24 -1.60 -15.12
CA TYR A 17 8.86 -1.41 -14.65
C TYR A 17 8.69 -1.77 -13.17
N GLY A 18 9.35 -2.83 -12.69
CA GLY A 18 9.35 -3.21 -11.27
C GLY A 18 10.06 -2.18 -10.40
N ALA A 19 11.19 -1.64 -10.86
CA ALA A 19 11.90 -0.57 -10.16
C ALA A 19 11.07 0.73 -10.15
N ALA A 20 10.56 1.20 -11.29
CA ALA A 20 9.76 2.42 -11.34
C ALA A 20 8.43 2.28 -10.58
N GLY A 21 7.75 1.13 -10.71
CA GLY A 21 6.49 0.84 -10.02
C GLY A 21 6.65 0.56 -8.51
N GLY A 22 7.84 0.15 -8.08
CA GLY A 22 8.19 -0.02 -6.66
C GLY A 22 8.78 1.23 -6.01
N LEU A 23 9.38 2.15 -6.79
CA LEU A 23 9.92 3.42 -6.32
C LEU A 23 8.85 4.50 -6.13
N VAL A 24 7.75 4.44 -6.88
CA VAL A 24 6.55 5.20 -6.55
C VAL A 24 5.86 4.46 -5.41
N GLY A 25 6.24 4.81 -4.18
CA GLY A 25 5.52 4.42 -2.98
C GLY A 25 4.03 4.60 -3.26
N ARG A 26 3.28 3.49 -3.26
CA ARG A 26 1.83 3.56 -3.39
C ARG A 26 1.35 4.56 -2.35
N THR A 27 0.36 5.39 -2.67
CA THR A 27 -0.35 6.13 -1.63
C THR A 27 -0.93 5.09 -0.66
N GLN A 28 -0.21 4.81 0.42
CA GLN A 28 -0.64 3.90 1.47
C GLN A 28 -1.54 4.73 2.38
N SER A 29 -2.84 4.71 2.07
CA SER A 29 -3.85 5.29 2.94
C SER A 29 -4.59 4.16 3.65
N ALA A 30 -4.72 4.30 4.96
CA ALA A 30 -5.53 3.43 5.80
C ALA A 30 -6.67 4.25 6.40
N GLY A 31 -7.85 3.63 6.52
CA GLY A 31 -9.01 4.25 7.12
C GLY A 31 -9.84 3.20 7.86
N ALA A 32 -10.43 3.61 8.99
CA ALA A 32 -11.31 2.76 9.80
C ALA A 32 -12.66 3.45 10.01
N LYS A 33 -13.74 2.66 10.02
CA LYS A 33 -15.10 3.12 10.29
C LYS A 33 -15.82 2.12 11.18
N GLY A 34 -16.58 2.61 12.15
CA GLY A 34 -17.38 1.77 13.04
C GLY A 34 -18.05 2.58 14.15
N TYR A 35 -18.62 1.85 15.11
CA TYR A 35 -19.22 2.41 16.32
C TYR A 35 -18.46 1.89 17.54
N LEU A 36 -18.19 2.77 18.49
CA LEU A 36 -17.74 2.35 19.82
C LEU A 36 -18.96 2.02 20.67
N MET A 37 -18.93 0.85 21.30
CA MET A 37 -20.01 0.37 22.16
C MET A 37 -19.50 0.27 23.59
N CYS A 38 -20.30 0.71 24.54
CA CYS A 38 -20.12 0.49 25.97
C CYS A 38 -21.32 -0.29 26.48
N ASN A 39 -21.13 -1.55 26.91
CA ASN A 39 -22.22 -2.42 27.40
C ASN A 39 -23.42 -2.53 26.44
N GLY A 40 -23.17 -2.53 25.13
CA GLY A 40 -24.21 -2.63 24.10
C GLY A 40 -24.88 -1.29 23.73
N VAL A 41 -24.45 -0.17 24.32
CA VAL A 41 -24.93 1.18 24.01
C VAL A 41 -23.86 1.94 23.22
N PRO A 42 -24.21 2.71 22.16
CA PRO A 42 -23.26 3.55 21.45
C PRO A 42 -22.65 4.62 22.36
N GLU A 43 -21.32 4.68 22.42
CA GLU A 43 -20.59 5.64 23.24
C GLU A 43 -20.25 6.90 22.44
N SER A 44 -20.46 8.07 23.05
CA SER A 44 -20.27 9.37 22.39
C SER A 44 -19.19 10.20 23.07
N GLY A 45 -18.57 11.13 22.33
CA GLY A 45 -17.53 12.02 22.89
C GLY A 45 -16.18 11.35 23.17
N VAL A 46 -15.94 10.15 22.63
CA VAL A 46 -14.68 9.43 22.80
C VAL A 46 -13.59 10.04 21.92
N LEU A 47 -12.42 10.34 22.51
CA LEU A 47 -11.23 10.74 21.77
C LEU A 47 -10.59 9.51 21.12
N ILE A 48 -10.51 9.49 19.79
CA ILE A 48 -9.95 8.39 19.01
C ILE A 48 -8.67 8.86 18.30
N LYS A 49 -7.63 8.02 18.35
CA LYS A 49 -6.40 8.21 17.58
C LYS A 49 -6.19 7.01 16.66
N LEU A 50 -6.22 7.26 15.35
CA LEU A 50 -5.66 6.31 14.38
C LEU A 50 -4.14 6.50 14.39
N TYR A 51 -3.41 5.44 14.72
CA TYR A 51 -1.95 5.46 14.70
C TYR A 51 -1.44 4.16 14.08
N ASP A 52 -0.27 4.27 13.44
CA ASP A 52 0.47 3.14 12.90
C ASP A 52 1.47 2.64 13.96
N ASP A 53 1.66 1.34 14.08
CA ASP A 53 2.58 0.72 15.05
C ASP A 53 3.50 -0.26 14.32
N ASP A 54 4.71 0.22 14.00
CA ASP A 54 5.73 -0.50 13.23
C ASP A 54 6.71 -1.33 14.11
N ARG A 55 6.39 -1.59 15.38
CA ARG A 55 7.26 -2.36 16.30
C ARG A 55 7.43 -3.82 15.93
#